data_AF-A0A0B7H2G2-F1
#
_entry.id   AF-A0A0B7H2G2-F1
#
_cell.length_a   1.000
_cell.length_b   1.000
_cell.length_c   1.000
_cell.angle_alpha   90.00
_cell.angle_beta   90.00
_cell.angle_gamma   90.00
#
_symmetry.space_group_name_H-M   'P 1'
#
loop_
_entity.id
_entity.type
_entity.pdbx_description
1 polymer ?
#
loop_
_entity_poly.entity_id
_entity_poly.type
_entity_poly.pdbx_seq_one_letter_code
_entity_poly.pdbx_strand_id
1 'polypeptide(L)'
;MKKTNFLVSAALLMVIGLTFVGCGSNIDTGLRKHEMWQAQHQHNLEAEQTLNGIIDGILATLEAGGNAVSKADIDAKVQKANEALKLAEGGFYTKVKAAVISYKGGEIKKDDYWHAVKGEVIMDEDAYARIAKLFSLKIGK
;
A
#
# COMPACT_ATOMS: atom_id res chain seq x y z
N MET A 1 -8.15 62.97 32.65
CA MET A 1 -9.30 62.04 32.69
C MET A 1 -10.09 62.17 31.38
N LYS A 2 -10.01 61.17 30.49
CA LYS A 2 -10.84 61.07 29.28
C LYS A 2 -11.35 59.64 29.16
N LYS A 3 -12.66 59.55 28.95
CA LYS A 3 -13.51 58.35 28.94
C LYS A 3 -13.06 57.39 27.83
N THR A 4 -12.72 56.15 28.20
CA THR A 4 -12.53 55.06 27.24
C THR A 4 -13.88 54.39 26.96
N ASN A 5 -14.22 54.40 25.68
CA ASN A 5 -15.49 54.01 25.11
C ASN A 5 -15.81 52.53 25.37
N PHE A 6 -16.96 52.30 25.99
CA PHE A 6 -17.66 51.02 26.09
C PHE A 6 -18.33 50.74 24.74
N LEU A 7 -17.55 50.35 23.72
CA LEU A 7 -18.09 50.07 22.38
C LEU A 7 -17.25 49.05 21.60
N VAL A 8 -16.63 48.11 22.30
CA VAL A 8 -15.86 47.00 21.68
C VAL A 8 -16.63 45.66 21.72
N SER A 9 -17.80 45.59 22.36
CA SER A 9 -18.49 44.30 22.58
C SER A 9 -19.59 43.94 21.58
N ALA A 10 -19.91 44.76 20.57
CA ALA A 10 -20.89 44.39 19.55
C ALA A 10 -20.25 44.00 18.19
N ALA A 11 -19.09 44.57 17.86
CA ALA A 11 -18.40 44.27 16.60
C ALA A 11 -17.71 42.90 16.61
N LEU A 12 -17.22 42.43 17.77
CA LEU A 12 -16.51 41.15 17.86
C LEU A 12 -17.45 39.94 17.73
N LEU A 13 -18.70 40.05 18.18
CA LEU A 13 -19.71 38.98 18.06
C LEU A 13 -20.24 38.82 16.63
N MET A 14 -20.25 39.90 15.83
CA MET A 14 -20.63 39.81 14.41
C MET A 14 -19.54 39.21 13.51
N VAL A 15 -18.28 39.19 13.93
CA VAL A 15 -17.19 38.54 13.19
C VAL A 15 -17.21 37.01 13.34
N ILE A 16 -17.77 36.50 14.45
CA ILE A 16 -17.96 35.06 14.65
C ILE A 16 -19.21 34.55 13.91
N GLY A 17 -20.22 35.40 13.70
CA GLY A 17 -21.46 35.03 12.98
C GLY A 17 -21.37 34.99 11.45
N LEU A 18 -20.31 35.53 10.83
CA LEU A 18 -20.21 35.70 9.36
C LEU A 18 -19.08 34.95 8.66
N THR A 19 -18.29 34.14 9.37
CA THR A 19 -17.20 33.33 8.77
C THR A 19 -17.51 31.83 8.69
N PHE A 20 -18.69 31.40 9.14
CA PHE A 20 -19.15 30.00 9.00
C PHE A 20 -20.02 29.73 7.78
N VAL A 21 -20.34 30.72 6.94
CA VAL A 21 -21.25 30.55 5.79
C VAL A 21 -20.50 30.26 4.47
N GLY A 22 -19.16 30.22 4.47
CA GLY A 22 -18.35 29.99 3.25
C GLY A 22 -17.17 29.02 3.35
N CYS A 23 -16.80 28.55 4.56
CA CYS A 23 -15.65 27.64 4.75
C CYS A 23 -16.03 26.15 4.84
N GLY A 24 -17.31 25.82 5.01
CA GLY A 24 -17.78 24.44 5.18
C GLY A 24 -17.49 23.54 3.96
N SER A 25 -17.61 24.06 2.74
CA SER A 25 -17.37 23.26 1.52
C SER A 25 -15.89 22.93 1.30
N ASN A 26 -14.97 23.82 1.69
CA ASN A 26 -13.54 23.62 1.52
C ASN A 26 -12.95 22.67 2.58
N ILE A 27 -13.50 22.69 3.80
CA ILE A 27 -13.12 21.77 4.87
C ILE A 27 -13.65 20.36 4.58
N ASP A 28 -14.92 20.21 4.18
CA ASP A 28 -15.49 18.90 3.81
C ASP A 28 -14.80 18.29 2.57
N THR A 29 -14.51 19.11 1.56
CA THR A 29 -13.72 18.67 0.39
C THR A 29 -12.28 18.29 0.76
N GLY A 30 -11.66 19.04 1.68
CA GLY A 30 -10.33 18.75 2.21
C GLY A 30 -10.28 17.45 3.03
N LEU A 31 -11.27 17.23 3.90
CA LEU A 31 -11.40 16.04 4.72
C LEU A 31 -11.59 14.78 3.87
N ARG A 32 -12.49 14.84 2.86
CA ARG A 32 -12.70 13.74 1.91
C ARG A 32 -11.44 13.43 1.10
N LYS A 33 -10.66 14.44 0.69
CA LYS A 33 -9.37 14.23 0.01
C LYS A 33 -8.36 13.56 0.93
N HIS A 34 -8.32 13.94 2.20
CA HIS A 34 -7.42 13.34 3.19
C HIS A 34 -7.77 11.88 3.46
N GLU A 35 -9.05 11.58 3.69
CA GLU A 35 -9.55 10.21 3.89
C GLU A 35 -9.31 9.32 2.65
N MET A 36 -9.50 9.85 1.44
CA MET A 36 -9.19 9.10 0.21
C MET A 36 -7.69 8.84 0.07
N TRP A 37 -6.85 9.81 0.42
CA TRP A 37 -5.40 9.62 0.42
C TRP A 37 -4.98 8.56 1.46
N GLN A 38 -5.54 8.60 2.66
CA GLN A 38 -5.29 7.59 3.69
C GLN A 38 -5.72 6.19 3.21
N ALA A 39 -6.92 6.07 2.63
CA ALA A 39 -7.40 4.82 2.08
C ALA A 39 -6.50 4.29 0.94
N GLN A 40 -6.06 5.16 0.02
CA GLN A 40 -5.11 4.77 -1.03
C GLN A 40 -3.75 4.37 -0.46
N HIS A 41 -3.23 5.11 0.53
CA HIS A 41 -1.96 4.81 1.17
C HIS A 41 -2.01 3.45 1.88
N GLN A 42 -3.07 3.21 2.65
CA GLN A 42 -3.29 1.94 3.33
C GLN A 42 -3.42 0.78 2.34
N HIS A 43 -4.20 0.94 1.27
CA HIS A 43 -4.33 -0.06 0.21
C HIS A 43 -2.98 -0.41 -0.45
N ASN A 44 -2.15 0.61 -0.67
CA ASN A 44 -0.82 0.41 -1.26
C ASN A 44 0.11 -0.34 -0.31
N LEU A 45 0.07 0.00 0.98
CA LEU A 45 0.86 -0.66 2.01
C LEU A 45 0.46 -2.14 2.17
N GLU A 46 -0.83 -2.43 2.14
CA GLU A 46 -1.34 -3.81 2.14
C GLU A 46 -0.90 -4.58 0.89
N ALA A 47 -0.88 -3.94 -0.28
CA ALA A 47 -0.40 -4.56 -1.51
C ALA A 47 1.10 -4.86 -1.47
N GLU A 48 1.92 -3.96 -0.90
CA GLU A 48 3.35 -4.18 -0.68
C GLU A 48 3.60 -5.33 0.31
N GLN A 49 2.87 -5.36 1.42
CA GLN A 49 2.94 -6.46 2.39
C GLN A 49 2.54 -7.80 1.76
N THR A 50 1.49 -7.80 0.94
CA THR A 50 1.03 -8.99 0.23
C THR A 50 2.09 -9.50 -0.74
N LEU A 51 2.74 -8.61 -1.51
CA LEU A 51 3.84 -8.98 -2.39
C LEU A 51 5.01 -9.59 -1.59
N ASN A 52 5.42 -8.94 -0.52
CA ASN A 52 6.51 -9.44 0.33
C ASN A 52 6.16 -10.82 0.91
N GLY A 53 4.93 -11.03 1.37
CA GLY A 53 4.45 -12.33 1.84
C GLY A 53 4.48 -13.43 0.78
N ILE A 54 4.25 -13.11 -0.50
CA ILE A 54 4.43 -14.08 -1.59
C ILE A 54 5.90 -14.48 -1.72
N ILE A 55 6.81 -13.50 -1.70
CA ILE A 55 8.26 -13.71 -1.80
C ILE A 55 8.76 -14.53 -0.61
N ASP A 56 8.39 -14.15 0.61
CA ASP A 56 8.72 -14.88 1.84
C ASP A 56 8.22 -16.32 1.79
N GLY A 57 7.00 -16.53 1.29
CA GLY A 57 6.44 -17.87 1.11
C GLY A 57 7.17 -18.71 0.07
N ILE A 58 7.75 -18.09 -0.98
CA ILE A 58 8.62 -18.78 -1.95
C ILE A 58 9.93 -19.18 -1.26
N LEU A 59 10.59 -18.24 -0.60
CA LEU A 59 11.85 -18.49 0.12
C LEU A 59 11.69 -19.59 1.17
N ALA A 60 10.66 -19.51 2.01
CA ALA A 60 10.37 -20.52 3.02
C ALA A 60 10.15 -21.92 2.41
N THR A 61 9.51 -22.01 1.24
CA THR A 61 9.32 -23.29 0.53
C THR A 61 10.66 -23.89 0.10
N LEU A 62 11.57 -23.05 -0.39
CA LEU A 62 12.91 -23.47 -0.82
C LEU A 62 13.81 -23.81 0.37
N GLU A 63 13.73 -23.04 1.46
CA GLU A 63 14.45 -23.30 2.71
C GLU A 63 14.03 -24.63 3.35
N ALA A 64 12.72 -24.94 3.36
CA ALA A 64 12.16 -26.18 3.92
C ALA A 64 12.48 -27.46 3.13
N GLY A 65 13.31 -27.39 2.09
CA GLY A 65 13.75 -28.54 1.29
C GLY A 65 13.04 -28.69 -0.05
N GLY A 66 12.22 -27.72 -0.46
CA GLY A 66 11.71 -27.63 -1.82
C GLY A 66 12.83 -27.29 -2.80
N ASN A 67 12.97 -28.06 -3.89
CA ASN A 67 13.98 -27.80 -4.91
C ASN A 67 13.56 -26.70 -5.91
N ALA A 68 12.25 -26.50 -6.09
CA ALA A 68 11.70 -25.46 -6.95
C ALA A 68 10.29 -25.08 -6.51
N VAL A 69 9.88 -23.86 -6.86
CA VAL A 69 8.48 -23.41 -6.83
C VAL A 69 8.03 -23.23 -8.27
N SER A 70 6.99 -23.95 -8.68
CA SER A 70 6.52 -23.94 -10.06
C SER A 70 5.91 -22.58 -10.42
N LYS A 71 6.00 -22.20 -11.71
CA LYS A 71 5.34 -20.99 -12.21
C LYS A 71 3.83 -20.99 -11.90
N ALA A 72 3.18 -22.15 -12.04
CA ALA A 72 1.75 -22.29 -11.80
C ALA A 72 1.38 -21.97 -10.33
N ASP A 73 2.20 -22.43 -9.37
CA ASP A 73 1.97 -22.12 -7.95
C ASP A 73 2.18 -20.64 -7.65
N ILE A 74 3.20 -20.02 -8.26
CA ILE A 74 3.46 -18.58 -8.12
C ILE A 74 2.30 -17.77 -8.71
N ASP A 75 1.86 -18.12 -9.93
CA ASP A 75 0.72 -17.48 -10.59
C ASP A 75 -0.56 -17.61 -9.76
N ALA A 76 -0.81 -18.78 -9.15
CA ALA A 76 -1.96 -19.01 -8.28
C ALA A 76 -1.90 -18.13 -7.01
N LYS A 77 -0.72 -18.00 -6.38
CA LYS A 77 -0.51 -17.08 -5.26
C LYS A 77 -0.76 -15.62 -5.67
N VAL A 78 -0.25 -15.21 -6.83
CA VAL A 78 -0.44 -13.86 -7.37
C VAL A 78 -1.92 -13.60 -7.71
N GLN A 79 -2.61 -14.56 -8.31
CA GLN A 79 -4.04 -14.43 -8.61
C GLN A 79 -4.85 -14.26 -7.33
N LYS A 80 -4.63 -15.13 -6.34
CA LYS A 80 -5.31 -15.06 -5.05
C LYS A 80 -5.04 -13.73 -4.34
N ALA A 81 -3.80 -13.25 -4.38
CA ALA A 81 -3.44 -11.94 -3.85
C ALA A 81 -4.17 -10.80 -4.56
N ASN A 82 -4.21 -10.81 -5.90
CA ASN A 82 -4.93 -9.80 -6.67
C ASN A 82 -6.44 -9.84 -6.43
N GLU A 83 -7.02 -11.02 -6.19
CA GLU A 83 -8.42 -11.15 -5.82
C GLU A 83 -8.71 -10.52 -4.44
N ALA A 84 -7.81 -10.70 -3.47
CA ALA A 84 -7.91 -10.05 -2.16
C ALA A 84 -7.69 -8.53 -2.21
N LEU A 85 -6.86 -8.05 -3.15
CA LEU A 85 -6.60 -6.62 -3.38
C LEU A 85 -7.68 -5.92 -4.24
N LYS A 86 -8.73 -6.64 -4.66
CA LYS A 86 -9.86 -6.01 -5.35
C LYS A 86 -10.58 -5.07 -4.41
N LEU A 87 -10.78 -3.84 -4.85
CA LEU A 87 -11.62 -2.87 -4.16
C LEU A 87 -13.08 -3.12 -4.52
N ALA A 88 -13.98 -2.97 -3.55
CA ALA A 88 -15.41 -3.08 -3.79
C ALA A 88 -15.88 -2.01 -4.79
N GLU A 89 -16.73 -2.42 -5.74
CA GLU A 89 -17.33 -1.49 -6.70
C GLU A 89 -18.46 -0.69 -6.01
N GLY A 90 -18.31 0.63 -5.95
CA GLY A 90 -19.32 1.57 -5.41
C GLY A 90 -18.88 2.38 -4.19
N GLY A 91 -19.41 3.60 -4.05
CA GLY A 91 -19.18 4.46 -2.89
C GLY A 91 -17.83 5.22 -2.86
N PHE A 92 -17.40 5.62 -1.65
CA PHE A 92 -16.20 6.42 -1.36
C PHE A 92 -14.89 5.82 -1.96
N TYR A 93 -14.82 4.48 -2.03
CA TYR A 93 -13.67 3.74 -2.54
C TYR A 93 -13.57 3.66 -4.07
N THR A 94 -14.58 4.11 -4.82
CA THR A 94 -14.53 4.15 -6.31
C THR A 94 -13.42 5.02 -6.87
N LYS A 95 -12.87 5.91 -6.04
CA LYS A 95 -11.75 6.80 -6.39
C LYS A 95 -10.40 6.26 -5.95
N VAL A 96 -10.37 5.21 -5.12
CA VAL A 96 -9.16 4.48 -4.78
C VAL A 96 -8.87 3.52 -5.92
N LYS A 97 -7.62 3.52 -6.39
CA LYS A 97 -7.18 2.68 -7.50
C LYS A 97 -6.55 1.41 -6.95
N ALA A 98 -7.07 0.27 -7.39
CA ALA A 98 -6.58 -1.03 -6.96
C ALA A 98 -5.13 -1.22 -7.41
N ALA A 99 -4.28 -1.63 -6.47
CA ALA A 99 -2.95 -2.14 -6.75
C ALA A 99 -3.04 -3.52 -7.42
N VAL A 100 -2.10 -3.82 -8.31
CA VAL A 100 -2.03 -5.10 -9.03
C VAL A 100 -0.62 -5.65 -8.98
N ILE A 101 -0.50 -6.90 -8.52
CA ILE A 101 0.73 -7.68 -8.51
C ILE A 101 0.81 -8.49 -9.80
N SER A 102 1.98 -8.55 -10.41
CA SER A 102 2.23 -9.40 -11.57
C SER A 102 3.58 -10.12 -11.44
N TYR A 103 3.68 -11.30 -12.03
CA TYR A 103 4.89 -12.10 -12.08
C TYR A 103 5.29 -12.34 -13.53
N LYS A 104 6.57 -12.18 -13.85
CA LYS A 104 7.10 -12.30 -15.23
C LYS A 104 8.17 -13.40 -15.39
N GLY A 105 8.46 -14.14 -14.32
CA GLY A 105 9.46 -15.21 -14.34
C GLY A 105 8.91 -16.57 -14.76
N GLY A 106 9.80 -17.57 -14.76
CA GLY A 106 9.48 -18.98 -14.92
C GLY A 106 9.23 -19.67 -13.59
N GLU A 107 9.66 -20.91 -13.44
CA GLU A 107 9.81 -21.50 -12.10
C GLU A 107 11.00 -20.87 -11.37
N ILE A 108 11.00 -20.95 -10.03
CA ILE A 108 12.11 -20.48 -9.19
C ILE A 108 12.77 -21.70 -8.57
N LYS A 109 14.04 -21.96 -8.89
CA LYS A 109 14.80 -23.11 -8.37
C LYS A 109 15.69 -22.71 -7.21
N LYS A 110 15.89 -23.62 -6.26
CA LYS A 110 16.80 -23.41 -5.13
C LYS A 110 18.23 -23.17 -5.59
N ASP A 111 18.70 -23.94 -6.57
CA ASP A 111 20.08 -23.87 -7.08
C ASP A 111 20.43 -22.50 -7.71
N ASP A 112 19.43 -21.69 -8.08
CA ASP A 112 19.65 -20.35 -8.64
C ASP A 112 20.00 -19.31 -7.56
N TYR A 113 19.74 -19.60 -6.28
CA TYR A 113 19.84 -18.64 -5.16
C TYR A 113 20.48 -19.22 -3.89
N TRP A 114 20.75 -20.52 -3.84
CA TRP A 114 21.49 -21.18 -2.77
C TRP A 114 22.72 -21.85 -3.35
N HIS A 115 23.84 -21.75 -2.66
CA HIS A 115 25.09 -22.38 -3.04
C HIS A 115 25.73 -23.11 -1.86
N ALA A 116 26.52 -24.13 -2.17
CA ALA A 116 27.22 -24.91 -1.16
C ALA A 116 28.55 -24.24 -0.79
N VAL A 117 28.72 -23.85 0.46
CA VAL A 117 29.97 -23.32 1.03
C VAL A 117 30.45 -24.29 2.09
N LYS A 118 31.61 -24.93 1.85
CA LYS A 118 32.22 -25.89 2.79
C LYS A 118 31.28 -27.01 3.27
N GLY A 119 30.32 -27.41 2.42
CA GLY A 119 29.34 -28.46 2.73
C GLY A 119 28.03 -27.95 3.36
N GLU A 120 27.94 -26.66 3.67
CA GLU A 120 26.71 -26.01 4.13
C GLU A 120 25.99 -25.34 2.94
N VAL A 121 24.68 -25.49 2.85
CA VAL A 121 23.87 -24.85 1.80
C VAL A 121 23.40 -23.49 2.31
N ILE A 122 23.90 -22.41 1.72
CA ILE A 122 23.68 -21.03 2.16
C ILE A 122 22.96 -20.25 1.05
N MET A 123 22.02 -19.38 1.44
CA MET A 123 21.31 -18.48 0.51
C MET A 123 22.21 -17.29 0.13
N ASP A 124 22.15 -16.86 -1.13
CA ASP A 124 22.77 -15.61 -1.59
C ASP A 124 22.20 -14.41 -0.83
N GLU A 125 23.06 -13.47 -0.41
CA GLU A 125 22.64 -12.25 0.28
C GLU A 125 21.62 -11.40 -0.53
N ASP A 126 21.69 -11.48 -1.86
CA ASP A 126 20.82 -10.76 -2.78
C ASP A 126 19.64 -11.60 -3.32
N ALA A 127 19.46 -12.84 -2.83
CA ALA A 127 18.42 -13.76 -3.30
C ALA A 127 17.03 -13.12 -3.27
N TYR A 128 16.68 -12.48 -2.15
CA TYR A 128 15.42 -11.77 -2.00
C TYR A 128 15.24 -10.70 -3.07
N ALA A 129 16.25 -9.84 -3.26
CA ALA A 129 16.20 -8.76 -4.22
C ALA A 129 16.11 -9.27 -5.67
N ARG A 130 16.79 -10.38 -5.99
CA ARG A 130 16.72 -11.02 -7.31
C ARG A 130 15.33 -11.62 -7.57
N ILE A 131 14.73 -12.29 -6.59
CA ILE A 131 13.36 -12.82 -6.71
C ILE A 131 12.35 -11.67 -6.82
N ALA A 132 12.50 -10.62 -6.00
CA ALA A 132 11.62 -9.45 -6.02
C ALA A 132 11.57 -8.77 -7.39
N LYS A 133 12.69 -8.73 -8.14
CA LYS A 133 12.75 -8.18 -9.50
C LYS A 133 11.89 -8.93 -10.52
N LEU A 134 11.51 -10.18 -10.24
CA LEU A 134 10.62 -10.97 -11.10
C LEU A 134 9.15 -10.55 -10.93
N PHE A 135 8.84 -9.83 -9.87
CA PHE A 135 7.52 -9.29 -9.59
C PHE A 135 7.43 -7.82 -10.00
N SER A 136 6.21 -7.36 -10.26
CA SER A 136 5.92 -5.94 -10.44
C SER A 136 4.63 -5.59 -9.72
N LEU A 137 4.69 -4.58 -8.85
CA LEU A 137 3.54 -4.00 -8.18
C LEU A 137 3.15 -2.70 -8.90
N LYS A 138 2.00 -2.71 -9.56
CA LYS A 138 1.41 -1.51 -10.16
C LYS A 138 0.48 -0.87 -9.14
N ILE A 139 0.96 0.21 -8.54
CA ILE A 139 0.20 1.00 -7.60
C ILE A 139 -0.72 1.97 -8.34
N GLY A 140 -1.96 2.09 -7.87
CA GLY A 140 -2.89 3.11 -8.33
C GLY A 140 -2.44 4.52 -7.93
N LYS A 141 -2.17 5.40 -8.91
CA LYS A 141 -1.85 6.82 -8.69
C LYS A 141 -3.08 7.71 -8.86
#